data_AF-A0AAU7DSD4-F1
#
_entry.id   AF-A0AAU7DSD4-F1
#
_cell.length_a   1.000
_cell.length_b   1.000
_cell.length_c   1.000
_cell.angle_alpha   90.00
_cell.angle_beta   90.00
_cell.angle_gamma   90.00
#
_symmetry.space_group_name_H-M   'P 1'
#
loop_
_entity.id
_entity.type
_entity.pdbx_description
1 polymer ?
#
loop_
_entity_poly.entity_id
_entity_poly.type
_entity_poly.pdbx_seq_one_letter_code
_entity_poly.pdbx_strand_id
1 'polypeptide(L)'
;MRIEAPFPQTAKEMLAVIVAAERSRKYVWTAGRVLIESGCVGRWQALDSNAKKTLLKSLTKLLEELSDQGALALRPDLQGIGFGQEKGFDYIRPRHVQLNHDSG
;
A
#
# COMPACT_ATOMS: atom_id res chain seq x y z
N MET A 1 11.38 22.47 -8.68
CA MET A 1 10.26 22.22 -7.74
C MET A 1 9.82 20.77 -7.96
N ARG A 2 10.08 19.85 -7.01
CA ARG A 2 9.56 18.47 -7.14
C ARG A 2 8.05 18.53 -6.92
N ILE A 3 7.28 18.18 -7.94
CA ILE A 3 5.83 18.03 -7.79
C ILE A 3 5.63 16.75 -6.97
N GLU A 4 5.17 16.88 -5.73
CA GLU A 4 4.84 15.72 -4.91
C GLU A 4 3.54 15.09 -5.40
N ALA A 5 3.50 13.76 -5.44
CA ALA A 5 2.33 13.02 -5.89
C ALA A 5 1.12 13.29 -4.98
N PRO A 6 -0.12 13.19 -5.50
CA PRO A 6 -1.31 13.13 -4.65
C PRO A 6 -1.33 11.85 -3.82
N PHE A 7 -1.93 11.92 -2.63
CA PHE A 7 -2.23 10.71 -1.85
C PHE A 7 -3.16 9.80 -2.66
N PRO A 8 -2.98 8.48 -2.63
CA PRO A 8 -3.94 7.56 -3.24
C PRO A 8 -5.29 7.72 -2.54
N GLN A 9 -6.34 7.94 -3.33
CA GLN A 9 -7.71 8.14 -2.85
C GLN A 9 -8.58 6.91 -3.08
N THR A 10 -8.12 5.99 -3.94
CA THR A 10 -8.87 4.77 -4.31
C THR A 10 -8.03 3.51 -4.14
N ALA A 11 -8.69 2.36 -4.00
CA ALA A 11 -8.03 1.05 -3.93
C ALA A 11 -7.20 0.77 -5.20
N LYS A 12 -7.68 1.21 -6.37
CA LYS A 12 -6.96 1.06 -7.64
C LYS A 12 -5.64 1.84 -7.67
N GLU A 13 -5.65 3.10 -7.22
CA GLU A 13 -4.43 3.91 -7.12
C GLU A 13 -3.45 3.32 -6.10
N MET A 14 -3.96 2.87 -4.95
CA MET A 14 -3.15 2.19 -3.94
C MET A 14 -2.52 0.91 -4.48
N LEU A 15 -3.27 0.09 -5.22
CA LEU A 15 -2.75 -1.12 -5.84
C LEU A 15 -1.66 -0.81 -6.87
N ALA A 16 -1.78 0.28 -7.62
CA ALA A 16 -0.73 0.70 -8.56
C ALA A 16 0.59 1.03 -7.84
N VAL A 17 0.53 1.72 -6.69
CA VAL A 17 1.71 1.97 -5.83
C VAL A 17 2.32 0.65 -5.36
N ILE A 18 1.48 -0.27 -4.87
CA ILE A 18 1.91 -1.57 -4.36
C ILE A 18 2.62 -2.38 -5.44
N VAL A 19 1.99 -2.53 -6.61
CA VAL A 19 2.53 -3.28 -7.75
C VAL A 19 3.83 -2.68 -8.25
N ALA A 20 3.92 -1.35 -8.32
CA ALA A 20 5.12 -0.68 -8.79
C ALA A 20 6.32 -0.92 -7.85
N ALA A 21 6.13 -0.81 -6.53
CA ALA A 21 7.19 -1.03 -5.55
C ALA A 21 7.57 -2.51 -5.42
N GLU A 22 6.60 -3.43 -5.51
CA GLU A 22 6.81 -4.88 -5.43
C GLU A 22 7.67 -5.44 -6.57
N ARG A 23 7.84 -4.69 -7.67
CA ARG A 23 8.77 -5.06 -8.75
C ARG A 23 10.22 -5.09 -8.28
N SER A 24 10.59 -4.24 -7.31
CA SER A 24 11.96 -4.13 -6.83
C SER A 24 12.18 -4.86 -5.50
N ARG A 25 11.19 -4.84 -4.59
CA ARG A 25 11.34 -5.43 -3.26
C ARG A 25 9.98 -5.84 -2.68
N LYS A 26 9.96 -6.96 -1.96
CA LYS A 26 8.79 -7.37 -1.17
C LYS A 26 8.67 -6.54 0.10
N TYR A 27 7.47 -6.04 0.37
CA TYR A 27 7.17 -5.24 1.56
C TYR A 27 6.04 -5.84 2.39
N VAL A 28 6.05 -5.47 3.67
CA VAL A 28 4.83 -5.46 4.48
C VAL A 28 4.18 -4.10 4.27
N TRP A 29 2.97 -4.13 3.72
CA TRP A 29 2.21 -2.94 3.39
C TRP A 29 1.47 -2.44 4.61
N THR A 30 1.72 -1.18 4.95
CA THR A 30 1.03 -0.42 6.01
C THR A 30 0.70 0.96 5.44
N ALA A 31 -0.16 1.74 6.11
CA ALA A 31 -0.46 3.11 5.68
C ALA A 31 0.82 3.97 5.58
N GLY A 32 1.72 3.84 6.56
CA GLY A 32 3.03 4.48 6.54
C GLY A 32 3.90 4.05 5.36
N ARG A 33 3.94 2.76 5.02
CA ARG A 33 4.69 2.27 3.86
C ARG A 33 4.13 2.84 2.56
N VAL A 34 2.80 2.92 2.41
CA VAL A 34 2.17 3.53 1.24
C VAL A 34 2.62 4.98 1.07
N LEU A 35 2.69 5.78 2.13
CA LEU A 35 3.16 7.17 2.06
C LEU A 35 4.60 7.27 1.54
N ILE A 36 5.48 6.36 1.97
CA ILE A 36 6.88 6.30 1.54
C ILE A 36 6.96 5.95 0.06
N GLU A 37 6.37 4.83 -0.35
CA GLU A 37 6.51 4.32 -1.72
C GLU A 37 5.72 5.16 -2.74
N SER A 38 4.67 5.89 -2.31
CA SER A 38 3.95 6.85 -3.16
C SER A 38 4.66 8.20 -3.28
N GLY A 39 5.76 8.43 -2.56
CA GLY A 39 6.49 9.71 -2.59
C GLY A 39 5.72 10.87 -1.99
N CYS A 40 4.77 10.61 -1.09
CA CYS A 40 3.88 11.61 -0.50
C CYS A 40 4.29 12.05 0.92
N VAL A 41 5.49 11.66 1.38
CA VAL A 41 5.95 11.91 2.77
C VAL A 41 6.00 13.40 3.10
N GLY A 42 6.53 14.25 2.21
CA GLY A 42 6.61 15.70 2.47
C GLY A 42 5.23 16.34 2.64
N ARG A 43 4.31 16.00 1.75
CA ARG A 43 2.89 16.37 1.81
C ARG A 43 2.23 15.91 3.09
N TRP A 44 2.47 14.67 3.52
CA TRP A 44 1.98 14.17 4.79
C TRP A 44 2.58 14.93 5.97
N GLN A 45 3.87 15.25 5.95
CA GLN A 45 4.54 16.00 7.02
C GLN A 45 3.97 17.41 7.18
N ALA A 46 3.56 18.06 6.09
CA ALA A 46 2.95 19.38 6.08
C ALA A 46 1.52 19.43 6.64
N LEU A 47 0.85 18.28 6.81
CA LEU A 47 -0.48 18.20 7.41
C LEU A 47 -0.45 18.44 8.92
N ASP A 48 -1.53 18.99 9.45
CA ASP A 48 -1.76 19.03 10.90
C ASP A 48 -2.01 17.63 11.47
N SER A 49 -1.97 17.52 12.80
CA SER A 49 -2.12 16.24 13.52
C SER A 49 -3.46 15.53 13.26
N ASN A 50 -4.55 16.27 13.07
CA ASN A 50 -5.87 15.68 12.82
C ASN A 50 -5.96 15.18 11.38
N ALA A 51 -5.51 15.98 10.42
CA ALA A 51 -5.43 15.60 9.01
C ALA A 51 -4.53 14.37 8.80
N LYS A 52 -3.38 14.28 9.50
CA LYS A 52 -2.51 13.10 9.50
C LYS A 52 -3.25 11.84 9.96
N LYS A 53 -3.96 11.91 11.08
CA LYS A 53 -4.73 10.77 11.62
C LYS A 53 -5.84 10.34 10.66
N THR A 54 -6.58 11.29 10.10
CA THR A 54 -7.64 11.01 9.13
C THR A 54 -7.08 10.33 7.88
N LEU A 55 -5.98 10.84 7.33
CA LEU A 55 -5.34 10.26 6.17
C LEU A 55 -4.84 8.83 6.43
N LEU A 56 -4.15 8.59 7.54
CA LEU A 56 -3.67 7.24 7.89
C LEU A 56 -4.83 6.23 8.04
N LYS A 57 -5.97 6.66 8.61
CA LYS A 57 -7.19 5.86 8.67
C LYS A 57 -7.74 5.55 7.27
N SER A 58 -7.82 6.56 6.40
CA SER A 58 -8.29 6.37 5.02
C SER A 58 -7.40 5.42 4.24
N LEU A 59 -6.08 5.54 4.36
CA LEU A 59 -5.14 4.62 3.72
C LEU A 59 -5.27 3.19 4.27
N THR A 60 -5.40 3.04 5.59
CA THR A 60 -5.64 1.72 6.19
C THR A 60 -6.93 1.09 5.63
N LYS A 61 -8.00 1.87 5.48
CA LYS A 61 -9.27 1.38 4.91
C LYS A 61 -9.12 0.91 3.47
N LEU A 62 -8.32 1.60 2.65
CA LEU A 62 -8.05 1.17 1.28
C LEU A 62 -7.22 -0.13 1.23
N LEU A 63 -6.28 -0.33 2.16
CA LEU A 63 -5.56 -1.60 2.29
C LEU A 63 -6.49 -2.74 2.70
N GLU A 64 -7.42 -2.48 3.62
CA GLU A 64 -8.46 -3.44 4.01
C GLU A 64 -9.36 -3.78 2.81
N GLU A 65 -9.79 -2.79 2.04
CA GLU A 65 -10.58 -3.01 0.82
C GLU A 65 -9.84 -3.88 -0.20
N LEU A 66 -8.53 -3.66 -0.39
CA LEU A 66 -7.70 -4.52 -1.25
C LEU A 66 -7.53 -5.93 -0.67
N SER A 67 -7.55 -6.07 0.65
CA SER A 67 -7.54 -7.39 1.32
C SER A 67 -8.85 -8.12 1.08
N ASP A 68 -9.99 -7.43 1.20
CA ASP A 68 -11.32 -8.00 0.94
C ASP A 68 -11.49 -8.42 -0.53
N GLN A 69 -10.83 -7.71 -1.45
CA GLN A 69 -10.75 -8.05 -2.88
C GLN A 69 -9.76 -9.20 -3.18
N GLY A 70 -9.03 -9.70 -2.18
CA GLY A 70 -8.04 -10.77 -2.36
C GLY A 70 -6.73 -10.35 -3.03
N ALA A 71 -6.47 -9.04 -3.16
CA ALA A 71 -5.20 -8.52 -3.65
C ALA A 71 -4.13 -8.48 -2.54
N LEU A 72 -4.56 -8.40 -1.29
CA LEU A 72 -3.71 -8.39 -0.10
C LEU A 72 -4.10 -9.50 0.88
N ALA A 73 -3.12 -10.00 1.64
CA ALA A 73 -3.35 -10.85 2.81
C ALA A 73 -3.06 -10.05 4.08
N LEU A 74 -4.07 -9.89 4.95
CA LEU A 74 -3.89 -9.30 6.27
C LEU A 74 -2.98 -10.19 7.14
N ARG A 75 -2.00 -9.58 7.81
CA ARG A 75 -1.17 -10.24 8.82
C ARG A 75 -1.89 -10.30 10.17
N PRO A 76 -1.67 -11.37 10.96
CA PRO A 76 -2.30 -11.51 12.27
C PRO A 76 -1.78 -10.49 13.29
N ASP A 77 -0.49 -10.12 13.18
CA ASP A 77 0.16 -9.21 14.11
C ASP A 77 0.21 -7.78 13.57
N LEU A 78 0.11 -6.82 14.50
CA LEU A 78 0.39 -5.42 14.20
C LEU A 78 1.87 -5.22 13.87
N GLN A 79 2.12 -4.33 12.93
CA GLN A 79 3.46 -4.00 12.44
C GLN A 79 3.94 -2.73 13.10
N GLY A 80 5.10 -2.83 13.76
CA GLY A 80 5.80 -1.67 14.27
C GLY A 80 6.23 -0.76 13.11
N ILE A 81 5.81 0.50 13.18
CA ILE A 81 6.31 1.57 12.33
C ILE A 81 7.00 2.59 13.23
N GLY A 82 7.92 3.40 12.70
CA GLY A 82 8.70 4.34 13.50
C GLY A 82 7.91 5.37 14.33
N PHE A 83 6.58 5.40 14.21
CA PHE A 83 5.66 6.30 14.91
C PHE A 83 4.43 5.58 15.50
N GLY A 84 4.44 4.24 15.62
CA GLY A 84 3.33 3.50 16.24
C GLY A 84 3.21 2.04 15.80
N GLN A 85 1.99 1.52 15.81
CA GLN A 85 1.66 0.21 15.28
C GLN A 85 0.54 0.31 14.24
N GLU A 86 0.68 -0.38 13.12
CA GLU A 86 -0.29 -0.41 12.02
C GLU A 86 -0.63 -1.84 11.61
N LYS A 87 -1.80 -2.05 11.01
CA LYS A 87 -2.11 -3.33 10.34
C LYS A 87 -1.15 -3.55 9.17
N GLY A 88 -0.64 -4.78 9.06
CA GLY A 88 0.26 -5.19 7.98
C GLY A 88 -0.43 -6.05 6.95
N PHE A 89 -0.05 -5.87 5.69
CA PHE A 89 -0.62 -6.62 4.57
C PHE A 89 0.49 -7.14 3.65
N ASP A 90 0.39 -8.39 3.21
CA ASP A 90 1.28 -8.96 2.20
C ASP A 90 0.63 -8.87 0.82
N TYR A 91 1.39 -8.45 -0.20
CA TYR A 91 0.88 -8.41 -1.56
C TYR A 91 0.78 -9.81 -2.17
N ILE A 92 -0.44 -10.19 -2.57
CA ILE A 92 -0.70 -11.44 -3.28
C ILE A 92 -0.45 -11.17 -4.76
N ARG A 93 0.73 -11.55 -5.25
CA ARG A 93 1.02 -11.48 -6.69
C ARG A 93 0.03 -12.39 -7.42
N PRO A 94 -0.72 -11.90 -8.42
CA PRO A 94 -1.51 -12.77 -9.27
C PRO A 94 -0.54 -13.80 -9.88
N ARG A 95 -0.82 -15.09 -9.67
CA ARG A 95 -0.04 -16.15 -10.31
C ARG A 95 -0.08 -15.89 -11.81
N HIS A 96 1.09 -15.74 -12.43
CA HIS A 96 1.19 -15.91 -13.87
C HIS A 96 0.64 -17.30 -14.15
N VAL A 97 -0.52 -17.39 -14.79
CA VAL A 97 -0.90 -18.60 -15.49
C VAL A 97 0.18 -18.76 -16.56
N GLN A 98 1.15 -19.64 -16.31
CA GLN A 98 1.96 -20.19 -17.39
C GLN A 98 0.96 -20.88 -18.31
N LEU A 99 0.63 -20.22 -19.42
CA LEU A 99 0.04 -20.86 -20.57
C LEU A 99 1.06 -21.89 -21.03
N ASN A 100 0.90 -23.13 -20.57
CA ASN A 100 1.55 -24.27 -21.19
C ASN A 100 1.04 -24.29 -22.64
N HIS A 101 1.88 -23.80 -23.56
CA HIS A 101 1.77 -24.12 -24.97
C HIS A 101 2.19 -25.58 -25.10
N ASP A 102 1.24 -26.46 -24.81
CA ASP A 102 1.29 -27.87 -25.19
C ASP A 102 0.43 -27.99 -26.46
N SER A 103 1.09 -28.00 -27.62
CA SER A 103 0.58 -28.31 -28.96
C SER A 103 1.73 -27.99 -29.93
N GLY A 104 2.37 -28.90 -30.65
CA GLY A 104 2.26 -30.34 -30.87
C GLY A 104 3.36 -30.69 -31.89
#